data_AF-A0A535ARE9-F1
#
_entry.id   AF-A0A535ARE9-F1
#
_cell.length_a   1.000
_cell.length_b   1.000
_cell.length_c   1.000
_cell.angle_alpha   90.00
_cell.angle_beta   90.00
_cell.angle_gamma   90.00
#
_symmetry.space_group_name_H-M   'P 1'
#
loop_
_entity.id
_entity.type
_entity.pdbx_description
1 polymer ?
#
loop_
_entity_poly.entity_id
_entity_poly.type
_entity_poly.pdbx_seq_one_letter_code
_entity_poly.pdbx_strand_id
1 'polypeptide(L)'
;MKAVLEGIIWGISPLNKSKVIDLISKRLRITAQEAEEGYKDMLLGLERKPFPTVDGLKNIQRLMKSRNPRMAELKVETLIDDRFMRKLDESGFIDRLYSTYGIK
;
A
#
# COMPACT_ATOMS: atom_id res chain seq x y z
N MET A 1 11.72 -3.33 4.96
CA MET A 1 11.02 -2.73 3.80
C MET A 1 10.82 -3.70 2.64
N LYS A 2 11.87 -4.39 2.14
CA LYS A 2 11.75 -5.35 1.02
C LYS A 2 10.61 -6.38 1.18
N ALA A 3 10.56 -7.07 2.32
CA ALA A 3 9.51 -8.07 2.59
C ALA A 3 8.08 -7.49 2.61
N VAL A 4 7.91 -6.23 3.05
CA VAL A 4 6.60 -5.57 3.03
C VAL A 4 6.17 -5.26 1.59
N LEU A 5 7.09 -4.73 0.77
CA LEU A 5 6.83 -4.49 -0.65
C LEU A 5 6.51 -5.79 -1.39
N GLU A 6 7.31 -6.84 -1.15
CA GLU A 6 7.05 -8.16 -1.72
C GLU A 6 5.69 -8.70 -1.29
N GLY A 7 5.32 -8.59 -0.01
CA GLY A 7 3.99 -9.00 0.48
C GLY A 7 2.84 -8.24 -0.18
N ILE A 8 2.99 -6.93 -0.41
CA ILE A 8 2.00 -6.11 -1.13
C ILE A 8 1.88 -6.60 -2.58
N ILE A 9 2.99 -6.71 -3.30
CA ILE A 9 3.02 -7.09 -4.73
C ILE A 9 2.53 -8.54 -4.90
N TRP A 10 2.95 -9.46 -4.02
CA TRP A 10 2.45 -10.82 -3.96
C TRP A 10 0.93 -10.83 -3.75
N GLY A 11 0.44 -9.96 -2.86
CA GLY A 11 -0.98 -9.82 -2.53
C GLY A 11 -1.84 -9.31 -3.68
N ILE A 12 -1.34 -8.43 -4.55
CA ILE A 12 -2.09 -7.94 -5.72
C ILE A 12 -1.88 -8.78 -6.99
N SER A 13 -1.02 -9.79 -6.93
CA SER A 13 -0.72 -10.63 -8.08
C SER A 13 -1.94 -11.44 -8.53
N PRO A 14 -2.28 -11.45 -9.84
CA PRO A 14 -3.33 -12.33 -10.34
C PRO A 14 -3.00 -13.81 -10.12
N LEU A 15 -1.72 -14.17 -10.05
CA LEU A 15 -1.26 -15.54 -9.77
C LEU A 15 -1.63 -16.01 -8.35
N ASN A 16 -1.86 -15.07 -7.43
CA ASN A 16 -2.14 -15.35 -6.03
C ASN A 16 -3.58 -15.03 -5.61
N LYS A 17 -4.42 -14.49 -6.50
CA LYS A 17 -5.79 -14.01 -6.19
C LYS A 17 -6.57 -14.96 -5.26
N SER A 18 -6.67 -16.23 -5.62
CA SER A 18 -7.43 -17.21 -4.83
C SER A 18 -6.86 -17.42 -3.43
N LYS A 19 -5.53 -17.47 -3.29
CA LYS A 19 -4.84 -17.60 -1.99
C LYS A 19 -5.06 -16.38 -1.12
N VAL A 20 -5.06 -15.18 -1.73
CA VAL A 20 -5.26 -13.92 -1.01
C VAL A 20 -6.70 -13.80 -0.53
N ILE A 21 -7.69 -14.13 -1.35
CA ILE A 21 -9.11 -14.14 -0.96
C ILE A 21 -9.34 -15.12 0.20
N ASP A 22 -8.80 -16.34 0.11
CA ASP A 22 -8.87 -17.33 1.18
C ASP A 22 -8.21 -16.83 2.47
N LEU A 23 -7.04 -16.18 2.36
CA LEU A 23 -6.34 -15.59 3.49
C LEU A 23 -7.15 -14.46 4.15
N ILE A 24 -7.72 -13.54 3.37
CA ILE A 24 -8.55 -12.43 3.85
C ILE A 24 -9.78 -12.99 4.57
N SER A 25 -10.51 -13.91 3.94
CA SER A 25 -11.69 -14.54 4.52
C SER A 25 -11.38 -15.21 5.86
N LYS A 26 -10.29 -15.99 5.94
CA LYS A 26 -9.87 -16.68 7.18
C LYS A 26 -9.43 -15.71 8.28
N ARG A 27 -8.66 -14.67 7.94
CA ARG A 27 -8.06 -13.76 8.93
C ARG A 27 -9.04 -12.72 9.43
N LEU A 28 -9.95 -12.26 8.58
CA LEU A 28 -10.99 -11.29 8.95
C LEU A 28 -12.31 -11.95 9.38
N ARG A 29 -12.43 -13.27 9.22
CA ARG A 29 -13.63 -14.06 9.55
C ARG A 29 -14.88 -13.57 8.81
N ILE A 30 -14.71 -13.29 7.52
CA ILE A 30 -15.76 -12.83 6.60
C ILE A 30 -15.99 -13.86 5.50
N THR A 31 -17.10 -13.72 4.78
CA THR A 31 -17.41 -14.60 3.65
C THR A 31 -16.41 -14.43 2.50
N ALA A 32 -16.33 -15.43 1.63
CA ALA A 32 -15.49 -15.35 0.43
C ALA A 32 -15.94 -14.22 -0.51
N GLN A 33 -17.25 -13.93 -0.55
CA GLN A 33 -17.80 -12.83 -1.36
C GLN A 33 -17.32 -11.47 -0.84
N GLU A 34 -17.45 -11.20 0.46
CA GLU A 34 -16.95 -9.96 1.06
C GLU A 34 -15.41 -9.83 0.90
N ALA A 35 -14.69 -10.95 1.02
CA ALA A 35 -13.24 -10.96 0.78
C ALA A 35 -12.88 -10.66 -0.68
N GLU A 36 -13.68 -11.12 -1.66
CA GLU A 36 -13.47 -10.79 -3.07
C GLU A 36 -13.76 -9.32 -3.38
N GLU A 37 -14.77 -8.73 -2.74
CA GLU A 37 -15.05 -7.29 -2.84
C GLU A 37 -13.88 -6.47 -2.28
N GLY A 38 -13.42 -6.78 -1.07
CA GLY A 38 -12.25 -6.10 -0.49
C GLY A 38 -10.96 -6.32 -1.30
N TYR A 39 -10.80 -7.48 -1.95
CA TYR A 39 -9.68 -7.72 -2.85
C TYR A 39 -9.71 -6.80 -4.08
N LYS A 40 -10.90 -6.54 -4.66
CA LYS A 40 -11.05 -5.60 -5.77
C LYS A 40 -10.68 -4.18 -5.36
N ASP A 41 -11.10 -3.75 -4.19
CA ASP A 41 -10.73 -2.43 -3.65
C ASP A 41 -9.22 -2.30 -3.47
N MET A 42 -8.56 -3.36 -2.99
CA MET A 42 -7.10 -3.40 -2.86
C MET A 42 -6.39 -3.24 -4.22
N LEU A 43 -6.90 -3.85 -5.29
CA LEU A 43 -6.34 -3.70 -6.64
C LEU A 43 -6.47 -2.27 -7.17
N LEU A 44 -7.55 -1.57 -6.82
CA LEU A 44 -7.81 -0.20 -7.27
C LEU A 44 -7.06 0.85 -6.45
N GLY A 45 -6.88 0.61 -5.15
CA GLY A 45 -6.32 1.58 -4.22
C GLY A 45 -4.79 1.57 -4.11
N LEU A 46 -4.11 0.53 -4.61
CA LEU A 46 -2.66 0.40 -4.47
C LEU A 46 -1.92 0.92 -5.70
N GLU A 47 -1.09 1.94 -5.48
CA GLU A 47 -0.17 2.45 -6.48
C GLU A 47 1.02 1.50 -6.69
N ARG A 48 1.51 1.42 -7.94
CA ARG A 48 2.64 0.54 -8.32
C ARG A 48 3.91 0.85 -7.52
N LYS A 49 4.15 2.13 -7.22
CA LYS A 49 5.30 2.59 -6.46
C LYS A 49 4.79 3.45 -5.30
N PRO A 50 4.58 2.88 -4.11
CA PRO A 50 3.97 3.59 -2.99
C PRO A 50 4.97 4.56 -2.36
N PHE A 51 5.16 5.71 -2.98
CA PHE A 51 5.90 6.83 -2.40
C PHE A 51 4.93 7.69 -1.58
N PRO A 52 5.22 7.97 -0.30
CA PRO A 52 4.46 8.96 0.43
C PRO A 52 4.65 10.33 -0.23
N THR A 53 3.53 11.03 -0.50
CA THR A 53 3.57 12.38 -1.05
C THR A 53 3.28 13.40 0.05
N VAL A 54 3.96 14.55 -0.02
CA VAL A 54 3.70 15.67 0.90
C VAL A 54 2.24 16.10 0.82
N ASP A 55 1.68 16.15 -0.40
CA ASP A 55 0.28 16.55 -0.61
C ASP A 55 -0.72 15.56 -0.02
N GLY A 56 -0.43 14.25 -0.11
CA GLY A 56 -1.20 13.22 0.59
C GLY A 56 -1.21 13.45 2.10
N LEU A 57 -0.05 13.74 2.69
CA LEU A 57 0.05 14.05 4.12
C LEU A 57 -0.66 15.36 4.48
N LYS A 58 -0.63 16.39 3.64
CA LYS A 58 -1.40 17.64 3.84
C LYS A 58 -2.90 17.37 3.87
N ASN A 59 -3.40 16.49 2.99
CA ASN A 59 -4.80 16.09 2.97
C ASN A 59 -5.19 15.38 4.27
N ILE A 60 -4.38 14.43 4.74
CA ILE A 60 -4.60 13.75 6.02
C ILE A 60 -4.54 14.76 7.18
N GLN A 61 -3.55 15.64 7.21
CA GLN A 61 -3.41 16.67 8.23
C GLN A 61 -4.66 17.54 8.32
N ARG A 62 -5.19 18.00 7.17
CA ARG A 62 -6.43 18.79 7.10
C ARG A 62 -7.62 18.05 7.72
N LEU A 63 -7.78 16.76 7.43
CA LEU A 63 -8.84 15.93 8.02
C LEU A 63 -8.64 15.78 9.53
N MET A 64 -7.41 15.56 9.98
CA MET A 64 -7.09 15.36 11.40
C MET A 64 -7.26 16.62 12.25
N LYS A 65 -7.06 17.82 11.68
CA LYS A 65 -7.32 19.11 12.36
C LYS A 65 -8.75 19.22 12.89
N SER A 66 -9.73 18.63 12.20
CA SER A 66 -11.13 18.65 12.63
C SER A 66 -11.37 17.94 13.97
N ARG A 67 -10.50 16.97 14.31
CA ARG A 67 -10.60 16.18 15.54
C ARG A 67 -9.59 16.63 16.60
N ASN A 68 -8.42 17.09 16.18
CA ASN A 68 -7.37 17.58 17.06
C ASN A 68 -6.66 18.80 16.42
N PRO A 69 -6.93 20.02 16.92
CA PRO A 69 -6.33 21.24 16.38
C PRO A 69 -4.80 21.26 16.39
N ARG A 70 -4.14 20.55 17.33
CA ARG A 70 -2.67 20.47 17.42
C ARG A 70 -2.03 19.87 16.16
N MET A 71 -2.80 19.13 15.37
CA MET A 71 -2.33 18.59 14.10
C MET A 71 -1.92 19.68 13.09
N ALA A 72 -2.33 20.94 13.29
CA ALA A 72 -1.90 22.06 12.47
C ALA A 72 -0.44 22.46 12.65
N GLU A 73 0.19 22.11 13.77
CA GLU A 73 1.58 22.46 14.08
C GLU A 73 2.59 21.48 13.46
N LEU A 74 2.11 20.31 13.01
CA LEU A 74 2.94 19.29 12.36
C LEU A 74 3.46 19.78 11.01
N LYS A 75 4.78 19.76 10.84
CA LYS A 75 5.43 19.96 9.54
C LYS A 75 5.41 18.64 8.78
N VAL A 76 4.46 18.47 7.88
CA VAL A 76 4.26 17.21 7.14
C VAL A 76 5.46 16.86 6.26
N GLU A 77 6.20 17.87 5.79
CA GLU A 77 7.42 17.72 5.01
C GLU A 77 8.52 16.98 5.76
N THR A 78 8.57 17.09 7.10
CA THR A 78 9.60 16.44 7.92
C THR A 78 9.26 15.00 8.29
N LEU A 79 8.07 14.50 7.91
CA LEU A 79 7.62 13.15 8.24
C LEU A 79 8.00 12.12 7.18
N ILE A 80 8.45 12.57 6.00
CA ILE A 80 8.78 11.70 4.88
C ILE A 80 10.28 11.46 4.86
N ASP A 81 10.67 10.19 5.04
CA ASP A 81 12.00 9.68 4.67
C ASP A 81 11.85 8.62 3.58
N ASP A 82 12.04 9.02 2.34
CA ASP A 82 11.88 8.14 1.18
C ASP A 82 13.20 7.58 0.65
N ARG A 83 14.33 7.86 1.31
CA ARG A 83 15.66 7.39 0.86
C ARG A 83 15.71 5.87 0.70
N PHE A 84 15.05 5.14 1.60
CA PHE A 84 14.98 3.68 1.53
C PHE A 84 14.15 3.21 0.33
N MET A 85 13.03 3.87 0.05
CA MET A 85 12.17 3.51 -1.08
C MET A 85 12.85 3.83 -2.41
N ARG A 86 13.48 5.00 -2.53
CA ARG A 86 14.26 5.39 -3.72
C ARG A 86 15.37 4.39 -4.01
N LYS A 87 16.17 4.00 -3.01
CA LYS A 87 17.23 2.99 -3.20
C LYS A 87 16.68 1.66 -3.73
N LEU A 88 15.49 1.24 -3.28
CA LEU A 88 14.87 0.01 -3.76
C LEU A 88 14.38 0.17 -5.20
N ASP A 89 13.77 1.31 -5.51
CA ASP A 89 13.30 1.61 -6.87
C ASP A 89 14.47 1.71 -7.86
N GLU A 90 15.48 2.52 -7.57
CA GLU A 90 16.70 2.71 -8.37
C GLU A 90 17.47 1.40 -8.58
N SER A 91 17.44 0.48 -7.62
CA SER A 91 18.04 -0.85 -7.77
C SER A 91 17.28 -1.78 -8.72
N GLY A 92 16.14 -1.35 -9.24
CA GLY A 92 15.21 -2.15 -10.04
C GLY A 92 14.50 -3.26 -9.25
N PHE A 93 14.57 -3.22 -7.91
CA PHE A 93 14.00 -4.27 -7.06
C PHE A 93 12.48 -4.34 -7.21
N ILE A 94 11.81 -3.19 -7.25
CA ILE A 94 10.35 -3.11 -7.38
C ILE A 94 9.91 -3.68 -8.73
N ASP A 95 10.50 -3.22 -9.83
CA ASP A 95 10.14 -3.69 -11.18
C ASP A 95 10.40 -5.19 -11.38
N ARG A 96 11.47 -5.73 -10.76
CA ARG A 96 11.70 -7.18 -10.75
C ARG A 96 10.58 -7.93 -10.03
N LEU A 97 10.11 -7.45 -8.87
CA LEU A 97 9.01 -8.09 -8.15
C LEU A 97 7.71 -8.09 -8.97
N TYR A 98 7.36 -6.96 -9.59
CA TYR A 98 6.20 -6.88 -10.49
C TYR A 98 6.30 -7.93 -11.62
N SER A 99 7.48 -8.04 -12.24
CA SER A 99 7.75 -9.04 -13.28
C SER A 99 7.64 -10.49 -12.74
N THR A 100 8.25 -10.78 -11.59
CA THR A 100 8.22 -12.10 -10.95
C THR A 100 6.80 -12.56 -10.64
N TYR A 101 5.93 -11.63 -10.23
CA TYR A 101 4.53 -11.92 -9.91
C TYR A 101 3.55 -11.72 -11.06
N GLY A 102 4.04 -11.56 -12.30
CA GLY A 102 3.23 -11.53 -13.50
C GLY A 102 2.33 -10.29 -13.60
N ILE A 103 2.70 -9.19 -12.96
CA ILE A 103 1.97 -7.92 -13.00
C ILE A 103 2.68 -7.03 -14.01
N LYS A 104 2.02 -6.78 -15.15
CA LYS A 104 2.52 -5.89 -16.21
C LYS A 104 2.24 -4.44 -15.88
#